data_AF-A0A316ZID1-F1
#
_entry.id   AF-A0A316ZID1-F1
#
_cell.length_a   1.000
_cell.length_b   1.000
_cell.length_c   1.000
_cell.angle_alpha   90.00
_cell.angle_beta   90.00
_cell.angle_gamma   90.00
#
_symmetry.space_group_name_H-M   'P 1'
#
loop_
_entity.id
_entity.type
_entity.pdbx_description
1 polymer ?
#
loop_
_entity_poly.entity_id
_entity_poly.type
_entity_poly.pdbx_seq_one_letter_code
_entity_poly.pdbx_strand_id
1 'polypeptide(L)'
;MSAQNKRPANLAPLSKEAFGNAPQGNHSGGHSLTRPSEVTLVVGGSAGVLAIDALTQRIKSDGHFSSPAGDGGKTQLHAIVYERNANETVESVESIRATLTATDNTPITVVHPLVAGSGGAPPTLPERSAPHHMQLAFAVPTLTSADALRSNLDAWLKFLATAGERNYTLELALPQGGQGSEAEKLREVVEKLLGKAWDASNEQAKQDGSDVLTNGARILIDAFGAPPADLSDSEEISNWNSFIRRLALHPRVFLKLSPIAPSSLLPSAATRPVDSHVPASGAASAALHAVKETAGAAVSAAAGLLSKEEDLSRRLRGLLESAVEAFGEERLVWAGHLSAVGAKPDKEGRSEPEAWYEKVREGLADMGLDQGALNKIFARNASQCYLF
;
A
#
# COMPACT_ATOMS: atom_id res chain seq x y z
N MET A 1 34.53 18.90 -5.86
CA MET A 1 34.02 18.16 -7.04
C MET A 1 32.81 17.38 -6.59
N SER A 2 31.61 17.82 -7.01
CA SER A 2 30.34 17.16 -6.64
C SER A 2 30.26 15.83 -7.38
N ALA A 3 30.20 14.72 -6.64
CA ALA A 3 29.93 13.41 -7.21
C ALA A 3 28.48 13.41 -7.68
N GLN A 4 28.28 13.57 -8.99
CA GLN A 4 27.00 13.26 -9.62
C GLN A 4 26.72 11.77 -9.38
N ASN A 5 25.77 11.48 -8.50
CA ASN A 5 25.20 10.15 -8.34
C ASN A 5 24.65 9.71 -9.70
N LYS A 6 25.43 8.89 -10.43
CA LYS A 6 24.97 8.27 -11.66
C LYS A 6 23.83 7.31 -11.29
N ARG A 7 22.63 7.65 -11.75
CA ARG A 7 21.45 6.79 -11.64
C ARG A 7 21.77 5.41 -12.24
N PRO A 8 21.48 4.29 -11.54
CA PRO A 8 21.67 2.95 -12.09
C PRO A 8 20.88 2.79 -13.41
N ALA A 9 21.49 2.18 -14.42
CA ALA A 9 20.93 2.01 -15.76
C ALA A 9 19.61 1.20 -15.80
N ASN A 10 19.28 0.52 -14.70
CA ASN A 10 18.15 -0.39 -14.59
C ASN A 10 16.91 0.27 -13.97
N LEU A 11 17.01 1.52 -13.51
CA LEU A 11 15.85 2.26 -13.03
C LEU A 11 15.11 2.84 -14.23
N ALA A 12 13.84 2.47 -14.39
CA ALA A 12 12.98 3.07 -15.41
C ALA A 12 13.05 4.60 -15.28
N PRO A 13 13.38 5.34 -16.36
CA PRO A 13 13.28 6.79 -16.31
C PRO A 13 11.84 7.14 -15.91
N LEU A 14 11.68 8.10 -14.99
CA LEU A 14 10.36 8.71 -14.83
C LEU A 14 10.01 9.25 -16.21
N SER A 15 8.89 8.78 -16.77
CA SER A 15 8.56 9.13 -18.14
C SER A 15 8.44 10.65 -18.19
N LYS A 16 8.98 11.29 -19.23
CA LYS A 16 8.78 12.75 -19.41
C LYS A 16 7.29 13.09 -19.60
N GLU A 17 6.49 12.07 -19.87
CA GLU A 17 5.04 12.09 -19.99
C GLU A 17 4.36 12.08 -18.59
N ALA A 18 4.95 11.40 -17.60
CA ALA A 18 4.46 11.33 -16.22
C ALA A 18 4.24 12.69 -15.57
N PHE A 19 5.14 13.62 -15.87
CA PHE A 19 5.06 14.99 -15.43
C PHE A 19 4.51 15.80 -16.58
N GLY A 20 3.20 16.07 -16.53
CA GLY A 20 2.57 16.93 -17.52
C GLY A 20 3.34 18.25 -17.66
N ASN A 21 3.32 18.85 -18.85
CA ASN A 21 3.85 20.20 -19.06
C ASN A 21 3.09 21.18 -18.14
N ALA A 22 3.57 21.36 -16.91
CA ALA A 22 2.99 22.29 -15.97
C ALA A 22 3.11 23.69 -16.61
N PRO A 23 1.99 24.37 -16.89
CA PRO A 23 2.07 25.73 -17.40
C PRO A 23 2.78 26.57 -16.33
N GLN A 24 3.93 27.16 -16.68
CA GLN A 24 4.65 28.13 -15.84
C GLN A 24 3.89 29.48 -15.77
N GLY A 25 2.58 29.43 -15.57
CA GLY A 25 1.68 30.58 -15.53
C GLY A 25 1.12 30.79 -14.14
N ASN A 26 1.43 31.96 -13.56
CA ASN A 26 0.88 32.57 -12.35
C ASN A 26 -0.15 31.77 -11.53
N HIS A 27 0.28 31.40 -10.32
CA HIS A 27 -0.54 30.91 -9.22
C HIS A 27 -1.74 31.82 -8.93
N SER A 28 -2.96 31.37 -9.27
CA SER A 28 -4.24 31.77 -8.63
C SER A 28 -5.48 31.08 -9.22
N GLY A 29 -5.36 30.25 -10.25
CA GLY A 29 -6.45 29.38 -10.72
C GLY A 29 -6.34 27.99 -10.11
N GLY A 30 -7.41 27.49 -9.47
CA GLY A 30 -7.45 26.20 -8.80
C GLY A 30 -6.83 25.08 -9.62
N HIS A 31 -5.88 24.36 -9.03
CA HIS A 31 -5.33 23.15 -9.60
C HIS A 31 -6.51 22.24 -9.95
N SER A 32 -6.74 22.01 -11.25
CA SER A 32 -7.60 20.91 -11.70
C SER A 32 -7.14 19.67 -10.95
N LEU A 33 -7.96 19.17 -10.03
CA LEU A 33 -7.68 18.00 -9.21
C LEU A 33 -7.57 16.80 -10.16
N THR A 34 -6.35 16.53 -10.64
CA THR A 34 -6.12 15.40 -11.54
C THR A 34 -6.60 14.14 -10.85
N ARG A 35 -7.59 13.48 -11.46
CA ARG A 35 -8.21 12.25 -10.98
C ARG A 35 -8.01 11.16 -12.01
N PRO A 36 -7.61 9.94 -11.60
CA PRO A 36 -7.62 8.80 -12.49
C PRO A 36 -9.05 8.52 -12.96
N SER A 37 -9.19 8.04 -14.20
CA SER A 37 -10.47 7.60 -14.76
C SER A 37 -10.94 6.29 -14.13
N GLU A 38 -10.00 5.48 -13.62
CA GLU A 38 -10.24 4.13 -13.13
C GLU A 38 -9.51 3.88 -11.80
N VAL A 39 -10.05 2.97 -10.99
CA VAL A 39 -9.41 2.47 -9.78
C VAL A 39 -9.61 0.96 -9.64
N THR A 40 -8.55 0.26 -9.29
CA THR A 40 -8.60 -1.11 -8.79
C THR A 40 -8.62 -1.05 -7.27
N LEU A 41 -9.69 -1.57 -6.67
CA LEU A 41 -9.83 -1.63 -5.23
C LEU A 41 -9.08 -2.83 -4.66
N VAL A 42 -7.80 -2.64 -4.34
CA VAL A 42 -7.02 -3.62 -3.57
C VAL A 42 -7.33 -3.39 -2.09
N VAL A 43 -8.10 -4.29 -1.48
CA VAL A 43 -8.57 -4.15 -0.10
C VAL A 43 -8.31 -5.42 0.69
N GLY A 44 -7.60 -5.21 1.79
CA GLY A 44 -7.51 -6.16 2.90
C GLY A 44 -8.10 -5.59 4.18
N GLY A 45 -8.14 -6.43 5.21
CA GLY A 45 -8.50 -6.02 6.55
C GLY A 45 -9.55 -6.89 7.23
N SER A 46 -9.92 -6.47 8.43
CA SER A 46 -10.78 -7.26 9.31
C SER A 46 -12.24 -7.30 8.87
N ALA A 47 -12.69 -6.37 8.01
CA ALA A 47 -14.10 -6.21 7.66
C ALA A 47 -14.72 -7.41 6.94
N GLY A 48 -13.87 -8.26 6.38
CA GLY A 48 -14.27 -9.48 5.71
C GLY A 48 -15.13 -9.23 4.48
N VAL A 49 -15.64 -10.33 3.94
CA VAL A 49 -16.35 -10.41 2.67
C VAL A 49 -17.54 -9.44 2.54
N LEU A 50 -18.42 -9.40 3.54
CA LEU A 50 -19.70 -8.68 3.45
C LEU A 50 -19.53 -7.17 3.36
N ALA A 51 -18.51 -6.62 4.05
CA ALA A 51 -18.24 -5.20 4.02
C ALA A 51 -17.71 -4.75 2.65
N ILE A 52 -16.95 -5.59 1.98
CA ILE A 52 -16.45 -5.33 0.62
C ILE A 52 -17.60 -5.34 -0.37
N ASP A 53 -18.49 -6.34 -0.29
CA ASP A 53 -19.69 -6.39 -1.13
C ASP A 53 -20.55 -5.12 -0.96
N ALA A 54 -20.79 -4.69 0.28
CA ALA A 54 -21.53 -3.46 0.56
C ALA A 54 -20.83 -2.20 0.00
N LEU A 55 -19.51 -2.09 0.15
CA LEU A 55 -18.73 -0.99 -0.41
C LEU A 55 -18.82 -0.96 -1.95
N THR A 56 -18.64 -2.11 -2.59
CA THR A 56 -18.72 -2.24 -4.05
C THR A 56 -20.13 -1.90 -4.57
N GLN A 57 -21.18 -2.39 -3.90
CA GLN A 57 -22.56 -2.07 -4.26
C GLN A 57 -22.85 -0.57 -4.14
N ARG A 58 -22.31 0.09 -3.12
CA ARG A 58 -22.42 1.55 -2.95
C ARG A 58 -21.68 2.31 -4.05
N ILE A 59 -20.41 1.97 -4.31
CA ILE A 59 -19.63 2.60 -5.40
C ILE A 59 -20.38 2.47 -6.73
N LYS A 60 -21.01 1.32 -6.97
CA LYS A 60 -21.84 1.09 -8.16
C LYS A 60 -23.11 1.93 -8.16
N SER A 61 -23.84 2.02 -7.05
CA SER A 61 -25.06 2.86 -6.98
C SER A 61 -24.75 4.33 -7.21
N ASP A 62 -23.60 4.78 -6.72
CA ASP A 62 -23.15 6.17 -6.85
C ASP A 62 -22.58 6.43 -8.26
N GLY A 63 -22.08 5.39 -8.93
CA GLY A 63 -21.52 5.43 -10.27
C GLY A 63 -20.08 5.96 -10.33
N HIS A 64 -19.43 6.13 -9.17
CA HIS A 64 -18.06 6.58 -9.03
C HIS A 64 -17.45 6.14 -7.70
N PHE A 65 -16.13 6.01 -7.67
CA PHE A 65 -15.31 5.81 -6.48
C PHE A 65 -14.83 7.16 -5.96
N SER A 66 -15.09 7.46 -4.68
CA SER A 66 -14.67 8.70 -4.01
C SER A 66 -14.97 9.98 -4.80
N SER A 67 -16.19 10.53 -4.66
CA SER A 67 -16.41 11.93 -5.06
C SER A 67 -17.58 12.55 -4.29
N PRO A 68 -17.41 13.74 -3.68
CA PRO A 68 -18.54 14.55 -3.31
C PRO A 68 -19.27 14.99 -4.59
N ALA A 69 -20.60 14.91 -4.58
CA ALA A 69 -21.43 15.30 -5.71
C ALA A 69 -21.08 16.73 -6.18
N GLY A 70 -20.38 16.88 -7.32
CA GLY A 70 -20.08 18.20 -7.89
C GLY A 70 -18.86 18.28 -8.79
N ASP A 71 -17.82 17.48 -8.55
CA ASP A 71 -16.62 17.47 -9.39
C ASP A 71 -16.80 16.52 -10.57
N GLY A 72 -16.83 17.04 -11.79
CA GLY A 72 -17.12 16.31 -13.04
C GLY A 72 -16.16 15.16 -13.41
N GLY A 73 -15.22 14.78 -12.54
CA GLY A 73 -14.36 13.61 -12.72
C GLY A 73 -14.94 12.38 -12.02
N LYS A 74 -15.52 11.45 -12.79
CA LYS A 74 -16.00 10.15 -12.27
C LYS A 74 -14.88 9.12 -12.37
N THR A 75 -14.23 8.81 -11.25
CA THR A 75 -13.33 7.64 -11.17
C THR A 75 -14.18 6.38 -11.09
N GLN A 76 -14.02 5.45 -12.04
CA GLN A 76 -14.80 4.21 -12.10
C GLN A 76 -14.08 3.06 -11.40
N LEU A 77 -14.84 2.16 -10.79
CA LEU A 77 -14.29 0.91 -10.26
C LEU A 77 -13.98 -0.04 -11.44
N HIS A 78 -12.70 -0.33 -11.63
CA HIS A 78 -12.21 -1.19 -12.71
C HIS A 78 -12.19 -2.66 -12.29
N ALA A 79 -11.63 -2.96 -11.11
CA ALA A 79 -11.50 -4.31 -10.58
C ALA A 79 -11.37 -4.31 -9.06
N ILE A 80 -11.43 -5.50 -8.46
CA ILE A 80 -11.25 -5.70 -7.02
C ILE A 80 -10.18 -6.74 -6.77
N VAL A 81 -9.27 -6.45 -5.84
CA VAL A 81 -8.36 -7.45 -5.29
C VAL A 81 -8.68 -7.58 -3.82
N TYR A 82 -9.14 -8.76 -3.41
CA TYR A 82 -9.55 -9.03 -2.05
C TYR A 82 -8.51 -9.86 -1.30
N GLU A 83 -7.94 -9.30 -0.24
CA GLU A 83 -7.08 -10.04 0.68
C GLU A 83 -7.91 -10.79 1.71
N ARG A 84 -7.93 -12.11 1.55
CA ARG A 84 -8.72 -12.99 2.40
C ARG A 84 -8.12 -13.08 3.80
N ASN A 85 -8.97 -13.08 4.83
CA ASN A 85 -8.55 -13.40 6.18
C ASN A 85 -8.18 -14.89 6.30
N ALA A 86 -7.25 -15.21 7.20
CA ALA A 86 -6.78 -16.59 7.39
C ALA A 86 -7.87 -17.56 7.88
N ASN A 87 -8.90 -17.04 8.55
CA ASN A 87 -10.04 -17.79 9.08
C ASN A 87 -11.21 -17.95 8.10
N GLU A 88 -11.17 -17.30 6.93
CA GLU A 88 -12.22 -17.41 5.92
C GLU A 88 -12.02 -18.66 5.04
N THR A 89 -13.10 -19.38 4.79
CA THR A 89 -13.08 -20.57 3.92
C THR A 89 -13.06 -20.17 2.45
N VAL A 90 -12.67 -21.11 1.57
CA VAL A 90 -12.72 -20.91 0.11
C VAL A 90 -14.16 -20.74 -0.37
N GLU A 91 -15.13 -21.39 0.28
CA GLU A 91 -16.56 -21.28 -0.03
C GLU A 91 -17.12 -19.87 0.20
N SER A 92 -16.63 -19.16 1.23
CA SER A 92 -16.98 -17.74 1.45
C SER A 92 -16.51 -16.83 0.31
N VAL A 93 -15.43 -17.21 -0.38
CA VAL A 93 -14.89 -16.50 -1.54
C VAL A 93 -15.66 -16.84 -2.82
N GLU A 94 -16.12 -18.09 -2.96
CA GLU A 94 -17.00 -18.48 -4.07
C GLU A 94 -18.34 -17.75 -4.00
N SER A 95 -18.84 -17.44 -2.80
CA SER A 95 -19.99 -16.55 -2.63
C SER A 95 -19.73 -15.13 -3.13
N ILE A 96 -18.52 -14.58 -2.93
CA ILE A 96 -18.14 -13.25 -3.46
C ILE A 96 -18.14 -13.26 -4.98
N ARG A 97 -17.51 -14.29 -5.56
CA ARG A 97 -17.53 -14.47 -7.01
C ARG A 97 -18.97 -14.63 -7.49
N ALA A 98 -19.78 -15.47 -6.87
CA ALA A 98 -21.17 -15.63 -7.29
C ALA A 98 -21.94 -14.30 -7.25
N THR A 99 -21.83 -13.51 -6.18
CA THR A 99 -22.55 -12.24 -6.03
C THR A 99 -22.05 -11.14 -6.97
N LEU A 100 -20.73 -10.97 -7.07
CA LEU A 100 -20.13 -9.88 -7.84
C LEU A 100 -20.00 -10.21 -9.34
N THR A 101 -19.72 -11.48 -9.71
CA THR A 101 -19.70 -11.90 -11.12
C THR A 101 -21.11 -11.97 -11.72
N ALA A 102 -22.14 -12.27 -10.93
CA ALA A 102 -23.53 -12.33 -11.43
C ALA A 102 -24.15 -10.96 -11.73
N THR A 103 -23.54 -9.85 -11.29
CA THR A 103 -24.21 -8.55 -11.34
C THR A 103 -23.57 -7.51 -12.25
N ASP A 104 -22.36 -7.68 -12.82
CA ASP A 104 -21.78 -6.75 -13.84
C ASP A 104 -20.40 -7.11 -14.48
N ASN A 105 -19.83 -8.31 -14.31
CA ASN A 105 -18.50 -8.68 -14.84
C ASN A 105 -17.28 -7.89 -14.30
N THR A 106 -17.37 -7.19 -13.16
CA THR A 106 -16.17 -6.58 -12.53
C THR A 106 -15.16 -7.68 -12.16
N PRO A 107 -13.91 -7.64 -12.66
CA PRO A 107 -12.92 -8.67 -12.34
C PRO A 107 -12.54 -8.67 -10.86
N ILE A 108 -12.34 -9.88 -10.32
CA ILE A 108 -11.97 -10.08 -8.92
C ILE A 108 -10.83 -11.08 -8.79
N THR A 109 -9.74 -10.62 -8.18
CA THR A 109 -8.65 -11.49 -7.72
C THR A 109 -8.71 -11.64 -6.21
N VAL A 110 -8.35 -12.82 -5.70
CA VAL A 110 -8.36 -13.14 -4.28
C VAL A 110 -6.94 -13.48 -3.88
N VAL A 111 -6.45 -12.82 -2.84
CA VAL A 111 -5.12 -13.05 -2.27
C VAL A 111 -5.28 -14.04 -1.11
N HIS A 112 -4.68 -15.21 -1.25
CA HIS A 112 -4.81 -16.28 -0.27
C HIS A 112 -3.68 -16.21 0.76
N PRO A 113 -3.98 -16.09 2.07
CA PRO A 113 -2.94 -16.13 3.08
C PRO A 113 -2.33 -17.54 3.16
N LEU A 114 -1.01 -17.60 3.12
CA LEU A 114 -0.27 -18.84 3.34
C LEU A 114 0.00 -19.05 4.82
N VAL A 115 0.07 -20.31 5.23
CA VAL A 115 0.38 -20.70 6.61
C VAL A 115 1.89 -20.68 6.81
N ALA A 116 2.35 -20.03 7.88
CA ALA A 116 3.77 -19.96 8.23
C ALA A 116 4.42 -21.34 8.38
N GLY A 117 5.61 -21.49 7.79
CA GLY A 117 6.47 -22.62 8.06
C GLY A 117 7.07 -22.54 9.47
N SER A 118 7.41 -23.70 10.03
CA SER A 118 8.08 -23.77 11.34
C SER A 118 9.49 -23.18 11.27
N GLY A 119 9.89 -22.41 12.30
CA GLY A 119 11.29 -21.97 12.47
C GLY A 119 11.81 -21.02 11.40
N GLY A 120 10.93 -20.22 10.78
CA GLY A 120 11.29 -19.27 9.71
C GLY A 120 11.46 -19.88 8.32
N ALA A 121 11.15 -21.16 8.17
CA ALA A 121 11.01 -21.79 6.87
C ALA A 121 9.91 -21.09 6.04
N PRO A 122 10.05 -21.05 4.69
CA PRO A 122 9.00 -20.53 3.84
C PRO A 122 7.69 -21.32 4.01
N PRO A 123 6.55 -20.69 3.74
CA PRO A 123 5.28 -21.43 3.66
C PRO A 123 5.31 -22.46 2.51
N THR A 124 4.40 -23.42 2.55
CA THR A 124 4.18 -24.35 1.43
C THR A 124 3.21 -23.74 0.41
N LEU A 125 3.59 -23.75 -0.86
CA LEU A 125 2.69 -23.37 -1.96
C LEU A 125 1.67 -24.49 -2.20
N PRO A 126 0.38 -24.17 -2.41
CA PRO A 126 -0.61 -25.17 -2.77
C PRO A 126 -0.22 -25.95 -4.03
N GLU A 127 -0.43 -27.26 -4.07
CA GLU A 127 -0.07 -28.10 -5.22
C GLU A 127 -0.93 -27.87 -6.47
N ARG A 128 -2.10 -27.23 -6.31
CA ARG A 128 -3.05 -27.05 -7.41
C ARG A 128 -2.43 -26.18 -8.52
N SER A 129 -2.38 -26.74 -9.73
CA SER A 129 -2.40 -25.90 -10.93
C SER A 129 -3.68 -25.09 -10.87
N ALA A 130 -3.53 -23.77 -10.74
CA ALA A 130 -4.66 -22.90 -10.94
C ALA A 130 -5.25 -23.21 -12.33
N PRO A 131 -6.59 -23.19 -12.52
CA PRO A 131 -7.14 -23.23 -13.86
C PRO A 131 -6.39 -22.22 -14.74
N HIS A 132 -6.07 -22.55 -15.99
CA HIS A 132 -5.22 -21.70 -16.87
C HIS A 132 -5.70 -20.24 -17.00
N HIS A 133 -6.96 -19.97 -16.66
CA HIS A 133 -7.60 -18.66 -16.69
C HIS A 133 -7.61 -17.93 -15.33
N MET A 134 -7.02 -18.49 -14.29
CA MET A 134 -7.07 -17.94 -12.94
C MET A 134 -5.66 -17.87 -12.38
N GLN A 135 -5.12 -16.66 -12.23
CA GLN A 135 -3.86 -16.49 -11.54
C GLN A 135 -4.07 -16.49 -10.02
N LEU A 136 -3.14 -17.09 -9.29
CA LEU A 136 -3.18 -17.14 -7.83
C LEU A 136 -2.22 -16.09 -7.25
N ALA A 137 -2.77 -15.25 -6.38
CA ALA A 137 -2.03 -14.35 -5.53
C ALA A 137 -2.01 -14.90 -4.10
N PHE A 138 -0.87 -14.77 -3.42
CA PHE A 138 -0.67 -15.29 -2.08
C PHE A 138 -0.07 -14.26 -1.16
N ALA A 139 -0.66 -14.09 0.02
CA ALA A 139 -0.05 -13.32 1.09
C ALA A 139 0.90 -14.23 1.87
N VAL A 140 2.19 -13.89 1.82
CA VAL A 140 3.25 -14.57 2.55
C VAL A 140 3.20 -14.07 4.01
N PRO A 141 3.35 -14.95 5.01
CA PRO A 141 3.48 -14.53 6.40
C PRO A 141 4.56 -13.45 6.57
N THR A 142 4.29 -12.48 7.44
CA THR A 142 5.22 -11.39 7.73
C THR A 142 6.59 -11.95 8.11
N LEU A 143 7.64 -11.45 7.45
CA LEU A 143 9.01 -11.86 7.75
C LEU A 143 9.45 -11.13 9.02
N THR A 144 9.68 -11.83 10.12
CA THR A 144 9.89 -11.18 11.44
C THR A 144 11.32 -11.26 11.96
N SER A 145 12.20 -12.07 11.38
CA SER A 145 13.56 -12.28 11.86
C SER A 145 14.56 -12.44 10.72
N ALA A 146 15.62 -11.63 10.75
CA ALA A 146 16.71 -11.70 9.79
C ALA A 146 17.46 -13.03 9.89
N ASP A 147 17.70 -13.51 11.12
CA ASP A 147 18.42 -14.75 11.37
C ASP A 147 17.64 -15.97 10.89
N ALA A 148 16.34 -16.02 11.18
CA ALA A 148 15.49 -17.12 10.70
C ALA A 148 15.45 -17.16 9.16
N LEU A 149 15.40 -16.00 8.50
CA LEU A 149 15.44 -15.90 7.04
C LEU A 149 16.81 -16.33 6.47
N ARG A 150 17.92 -15.93 7.12
CA ARG A 150 19.28 -16.37 6.74
C ARG A 150 19.47 -17.87 6.86
N SER A 151 19.02 -18.46 7.97
CA SER A 151 19.14 -19.91 8.22
C SER A 151 18.33 -20.75 7.23
N ASN A 152 17.28 -20.18 6.64
CA ASN A 152 16.41 -20.86 5.68
C ASN A 152 16.55 -20.32 4.24
N LEU A 153 17.64 -19.62 3.92
CA LEU A 153 17.77 -18.87 2.65
C LEU A 153 17.56 -19.75 1.42
N ASP A 154 18.16 -20.95 1.38
CA ASP A 154 18.04 -21.85 0.24
C ASP A 154 16.62 -22.40 0.07
N ALA A 155 15.90 -22.62 1.17
CA ALA A 155 14.50 -23.02 1.14
C ALA A 155 13.63 -21.88 0.58
N TRP A 156 13.88 -20.64 0.99
CA TRP A 156 13.20 -19.46 0.45
C TRP A 156 13.49 -19.23 -1.04
N LEU A 157 14.74 -19.45 -1.49
CA LEU A 157 15.08 -19.38 -2.91
C LEU A 157 14.32 -20.44 -3.72
N LYS A 158 14.24 -21.67 -3.22
CA LYS A 158 13.43 -22.73 -3.85
C LYS A 158 11.94 -22.37 -3.88
N PHE A 159 11.42 -21.82 -2.80
CA PHE A 159 10.04 -21.33 -2.73
C PHE A 159 9.75 -20.25 -3.80
N LEU A 160 10.62 -19.25 -3.93
CA LEU A 160 10.49 -18.19 -4.93
C LEU A 160 10.63 -18.72 -6.37
N ALA A 161 11.53 -19.69 -6.59
CA ALA A 161 11.68 -20.36 -7.88
C ALA A 161 10.40 -21.10 -8.27
N THR A 162 9.85 -21.93 -7.37
CA THR A 162 8.58 -22.65 -7.60
C THR A 162 7.41 -21.69 -7.80
N ALA A 163 7.34 -20.60 -7.03
CA ALA A 163 6.33 -19.56 -7.26
C ALA A 163 6.50 -18.93 -8.66
N GLY A 164 7.74 -18.77 -9.12
CA GLY A 164 8.04 -18.19 -10.43
C GLY A 164 7.73 -19.12 -11.60
N GLU A 165 8.02 -20.41 -11.50
CA GLU A 165 7.62 -21.44 -12.47
C GLU A 165 6.10 -21.45 -12.66
N ARG A 166 5.36 -21.17 -11.58
CA ARG A 166 3.89 -21.13 -11.58
C ARG A 166 3.33 -19.74 -11.84
N ASN A 167 4.20 -18.76 -12.11
CA ASN A 167 3.84 -17.37 -12.37
C ASN A 167 2.90 -16.80 -11.29
N TYR A 168 3.17 -17.07 -10.01
CA TYR A 168 2.38 -16.56 -8.90
C TYR A 168 2.73 -15.13 -8.54
N THR A 169 1.76 -14.44 -7.93
CA THR A 169 1.97 -13.15 -7.27
C THR A 169 2.08 -13.37 -5.77
N LEU A 170 3.14 -12.85 -5.16
CA LEU A 170 3.43 -13.00 -3.73
C LEU A 170 3.42 -11.63 -3.08
N GLU A 171 2.58 -11.45 -2.05
CA GLU A 171 2.61 -10.26 -1.20
C GLU A 171 3.48 -10.54 0.02
N LEU A 172 4.48 -9.71 0.25
CA LEU A 172 5.39 -9.82 1.39
C LEU A 172 5.20 -8.60 2.27
N ALA A 173 4.96 -8.85 3.56
CA ALA A 173 4.93 -7.83 4.58
C ALA A 173 6.21 -7.87 5.43
N LEU A 174 6.70 -6.69 5.79
CA LEU A 174 7.76 -6.47 6.77
C LEU A 174 7.16 -5.87 8.04
N PRO A 175 7.76 -6.09 9.22
CA PRO A 175 7.26 -5.55 10.47
C PRO A 175 7.32 -4.02 10.45
N GLN A 176 6.17 -3.37 10.67
CA GLN A 176 6.09 -1.92 10.78
C GLN A 176 6.76 -1.44 12.08
N GLY A 177 7.45 -0.30 12.02
CA GLY A 177 7.89 0.42 13.22
C GLY A 177 8.97 -0.26 14.06
N GLY A 178 9.72 -1.21 13.51
CA GLY A 178 10.90 -1.75 14.19
C GLY A 178 11.98 -0.69 14.30
N GLN A 179 12.24 -0.20 15.52
CA GLN A 179 13.41 0.63 15.80
C GLN A 179 14.68 -0.24 15.86
N GLY A 180 15.76 0.27 15.27
CA GLY A 180 17.10 -0.29 15.44
C GLY A 180 17.49 -1.45 14.52
N SER A 181 18.58 -2.13 14.91
CA SER A 181 19.38 -2.99 14.02
C SER A 181 18.64 -4.17 13.39
N GLU A 182 17.54 -4.67 13.97
CA GLU A 182 16.86 -5.87 13.44
C GLU A 182 16.04 -5.58 12.19
N ALA A 183 15.33 -4.45 12.14
CA ALA A 183 14.58 -4.06 10.94
C ALA A 183 15.52 -3.83 9.76
N GLU A 184 16.68 -3.20 10.01
CA GLU A 184 17.72 -3.01 9.01
C GLU A 184 18.34 -4.34 8.55
N LYS A 185 18.76 -5.21 9.48
CA LYS A 185 19.27 -6.56 9.17
C LYS A 185 18.26 -7.36 8.36
N LEU A 186 16.97 -7.28 8.69
CA LEU A 186 15.93 -7.99 7.97
C LEU A 186 15.80 -7.45 6.54
N ARG A 187 15.76 -6.12 6.37
CA ARG A 187 15.74 -5.47 5.06
C ARG A 187 16.92 -5.89 4.19
N GLU A 188 18.14 -5.94 4.75
CA GLU A 188 19.33 -6.44 4.04
C GLU A 188 19.19 -7.90 3.61
N VAL A 189 18.64 -8.77 4.47
CA VAL A 189 18.48 -10.20 4.13
C VAL A 189 17.40 -10.38 3.07
N VAL A 190 16.32 -9.61 3.14
CA VAL A 190 15.26 -9.60 2.12
C VAL A 190 15.83 -9.14 0.78
N GLU A 191 16.59 -8.05 0.77
CA GLU A 191 17.29 -7.58 -0.44
C GLU A 191 18.20 -8.68 -1.02
N LYS A 192 19.01 -9.32 -0.17
CA LYS A 192 19.90 -10.41 -0.59
C LYS A 192 19.12 -11.61 -1.14
N LEU A 193 18.01 -11.99 -0.51
CA LEU A 193 17.14 -13.07 -0.97
C LEU A 193 16.58 -12.76 -2.36
N LEU A 194 16.01 -11.57 -2.54
CA LEU A 194 15.43 -11.14 -3.82
C LEU A 194 16.50 -11.02 -4.91
N GLY A 195 17.67 -10.44 -4.59
CA GLY A 195 18.79 -10.35 -5.52
C GLY A 195 19.25 -11.73 -6.01
N LYS A 196 19.44 -12.69 -5.09
CA LYS A 196 19.79 -14.07 -5.45
C LYS A 196 18.70 -14.77 -6.28
N ALA A 197 17.42 -14.56 -5.95
CA ALA A 197 16.31 -15.13 -6.71
C ALA A 197 16.25 -14.58 -8.14
N TRP A 198 16.56 -13.29 -8.31
CA TRP A 198 16.68 -12.65 -9.62
C TRP A 198 17.85 -13.21 -10.43
N ASP A 199 19.04 -13.30 -9.83
CA ASP A 199 20.24 -13.79 -10.50
C ASP A 199 20.01 -15.23 -11.02
N ALA A 200 19.45 -16.10 -10.17
CA ALA A 200 19.09 -17.46 -10.56
C ALA A 200 18.05 -17.49 -11.70
N SER A 201 17.01 -16.64 -11.65
CA SER A 201 16.02 -16.54 -12.72
C SER A 201 16.63 -16.07 -14.04
N ASN A 202 17.58 -15.13 -13.98
CA ASN A 202 18.23 -14.56 -15.15
C ASN A 202 19.23 -15.53 -15.79
N GLU A 203 19.96 -16.30 -14.98
CA GLU A 203 20.81 -17.38 -15.47
C GLU A 203 19.98 -18.45 -16.19
N GLN A 204 18.86 -18.88 -15.60
CA GLN A 204 17.95 -19.84 -16.22
C GLN A 204 17.37 -19.31 -17.54
N ALA A 205 16.88 -18.06 -17.55
CA ALA A 205 16.33 -17.44 -18.76
C ALA A 205 17.36 -17.35 -19.91
N LYS A 206 18.62 -17.04 -19.60
CA LYS A 206 19.72 -17.06 -20.58
C LYS A 206 19.99 -18.45 -21.14
N GLN A 207 19.88 -19.49 -20.32
CA GLN A 207 20.06 -20.88 -20.76
C GLN A 207 18.90 -21.32 -21.67
N ASP A 208 17.67 -20.91 -21.32
CA ASP A 208 16.47 -21.30 -22.05
C ASP A 208 16.17 -20.41 -23.27
N GLY A 209 16.88 -19.29 -23.43
CA GLY A 209 16.63 -18.29 -24.47
C GLY A 209 15.30 -17.55 -24.29
N SER A 210 14.78 -17.47 -23.07
CA SER A 210 13.50 -16.83 -22.74
C SER A 210 13.65 -15.41 -22.19
N ASP A 211 12.58 -14.62 -22.26
CA ASP A 211 12.57 -13.29 -21.66
C ASP A 211 12.31 -13.38 -20.14
N VAL A 212 13.35 -13.07 -19.36
CA VAL A 212 13.33 -13.05 -17.90
C VAL A 212 12.27 -12.09 -17.33
N LEU A 213 11.84 -11.07 -18.06
CA LEU A 213 10.83 -10.13 -17.55
C LEU A 213 9.41 -10.66 -17.68
N THR A 214 9.16 -11.60 -18.59
CA THR A 214 7.81 -12.12 -18.87
C THR A 214 7.40 -13.28 -17.97
N ASN A 215 8.37 -14.05 -17.50
CA ASN A 215 8.16 -15.24 -16.67
C ASN A 215 8.68 -15.01 -15.26
N GLY A 216 8.06 -15.61 -14.24
CA GLY A 216 8.55 -15.59 -12.87
C GLY A 216 7.58 -14.99 -11.85
N ALA A 217 7.97 -15.03 -10.58
CA ALA A 217 7.11 -14.57 -9.50
C ALA A 217 7.06 -13.04 -9.51
N ARG A 218 5.85 -12.48 -9.39
CA ARG A 218 5.65 -11.06 -9.10
C ARG A 218 5.65 -10.88 -7.60
N ILE A 219 6.39 -9.90 -7.12
CA ILE A 219 6.63 -9.70 -5.69
C ILE A 219 6.11 -8.33 -5.33
N LEU A 220 5.10 -8.27 -4.48
CA LEU A 220 4.51 -7.02 -4.03
C LEU A 220 4.90 -6.80 -2.57
N ILE A 221 5.61 -5.70 -2.30
CA ILE A 221 6.04 -5.34 -0.95
C ILE A 221 4.97 -4.44 -0.34
N ASP A 222 4.38 -4.90 0.77
CA ASP A 222 3.26 -4.21 1.42
C ASP A 222 3.72 -2.99 2.24
N ALA A 223 2.78 -2.07 2.49
CA ALA A 223 2.89 -0.94 3.39
C ALA A 223 4.16 -0.11 3.21
N PHE A 224 4.43 0.33 1.97
CA PHE A 224 5.62 1.11 1.63
C PHE A 224 6.95 0.42 2.01
N GLY A 225 6.98 -0.91 2.13
CA GLY A 225 8.17 -1.63 2.60
C GLY A 225 8.51 -1.36 4.05
N ALA A 226 7.48 -1.14 4.88
CA ALA A 226 7.57 -0.87 6.31
C ALA A 226 8.51 0.32 6.63
N PRO A 227 8.06 1.56 6.38
CA PRO A 227 8.82 2.74 6.75
C PRO A 227 9.02 2.83 8.27
N PRO A 228 9.99 3.67 8.73
CA PRO A 228 10.21 3.92 10.14
C PRO A 228 8.94 4.36 10.87
N ALA A 229 8.83 4.03 12.16
CA ALA A 229 7.73 4.55 12.97
C ALA A 229 7.87 6.05 13.24
N ASP A 230 9.10 6.56 13.32
CA ASP A 230 9.33 7.99 13.45
C ASP A 230 9.82 8.59 12.14
N LEU A 231 8.88 9.12 11.35
CA LEU A 231 9.18 9.85 10.12
C LEU A 231 9.82 11.23 10.36
N SER A 232 10.23 11.55 11.59
CA SER A 232 11.11 12.69 11.87
C SER A 232 12.57 12.30 12.07
N ASP A 233 12.88 11.00 12.21
CA ASP A 233 14.26 10.52 12.26
C ASP A 233 14.86 10.46 10.86
N SER A 234 15.76 11.41 10.58
CA SER A 234 16.41 11.52 9.27
C SER A 234 17.31 10.33 8.93
N GLU A 235 17.91 9.67 9.92
CA GLU A 235 18.78 8.52 9.69
C GLU A 235 17.94 7.29 9.35
N GLU A 236 16.89 7.00 10.11
CA GLU A 236 15.99 5.89 9.82
C GLU A 236 15.28 6.06 8.47
N ILE A 237 14.85 7.28 8.12
CA ILE A 237 14.27 7.59 6.81
C ILE A 237 15.31 7.40 5.69
N SER A 238 16.54 7.88 5.89
CA SER A 238 17.63 7.70 4.91
C SER A 238 17.90 6.21 4.66
N ASN A 239 17.95 5.40 5.72
CA ASN A 239 18.16 3.96 5.63
C ASN A 239 16.99 3.27 4.90
N TRP A 240 15.75 3.65 5.21
CA TRP A 240 14.57 3.18 4.50
C TRP A 240 14.58 3.59 3.02
N ASN A 241 14.88 4.85 2.69
CA ASN A 241 15.00 5.33 1.31
C ASN A 241 16.05 4.54 0.52
N SER A 242 17.19 4.28 1.15
CA SER A 242 18.27 3.49 0.59
C SER A 242 17.82 2.05 0.29
N PHE A 243 17.07 1.44 1.23
CA PHE A 243 16.46 0.12 1.05
C PHE A 243 15.43 0.10 -0.10
N ILE A 244 14.50 1.04 -0.14
CA ILE A 244 13.46 1.13 -1.18
C ILE A 244 14.07 1.28 -2.58
N ARG A 245 15.12 2.09 -2.71
CA ARG A 245 15.87 2.23 -3.97
C ARG A 245 16.56 0.94 -4.40
N ARG A 246 17.11 0.16 -3.46
CA ARG A 246 17.73 -1.14 -3.76
C ARG A 246 16.69 -2.20 -4.11
N LEU A 247 15.57 -2.25 -3.40
CA LEU A 247 14.42 -3.09 -3.78
C LEU A 247 13.95 -2.81 -5.20
N ALA A 248 13.88 -1.53 -5.58
CA ALA A 248 13.44 -1.12 -6.90
C ALA A 248 14.38 -1.57 -8.04
N LEU A 249 15.62 -2.00 -7.75
CA LEU A 249 16.51 -2.59 -8.74
C LEU A 249 16.03 -3.98 -9.20
N HIS A 250 15.16 -4.64 -8.43
CA HIS A 250 14.56 -5.90 -8.81
C HIS A 250 13.33 -5.64 -9.72
N PRO A 251 13.36 -6.02 -11.01
CA PRO A 251 12.34 -5.58 -11.97
C PRO A 251 10.95 -6.19 -11.74
N ARG A 252 10.87 -7.35 -11.08
CA ARG A 252 9.58 -7.98 -10.70
C ARG A 252 9.04 -7.57 -9.33
N VAL A 253 9.72 -6.64 -8.64
CA VAL A 253 9.25 -6.10 -7.37
C VAL A 253 8.39 -4.87 -7.63
N PHE A 254 7.21 -4.87 -7.03
CA PHE A 254 6.26 -3.78 -6.96
C PHE A 254 6.16 -3.30 -5.51
N LEU A 255 5.80 -2.03 -5.32
CA LEU A 255 5.58 -1.45 -4.01
C LEU A 255 4.09 -1.10 -3.83
N LYS A 256 3.49 -1.59 -2.76
CA LYS A 256 2.09 -1.33 -2.42
C LYS A 256 1.98 -0.12 -1.50
N LEU A 257 1.18 0.85 -1.91
CA LEU A 257 0.89 2.09 -1.19
C LEU A 257 -0.33 1.90 -0.27
N SER A 258 -0.25 0.91 0.62
CA SER A 258 -1.30 0.63 1.61
C SER A 258 -1.17 1.52 2.85
N PRO A 259 -2.26 1.72 3.63
CA PRO A 259 -2.19 2.48 4.86
C PRO A 259 -1.14 1.94 5.83
N ILE A 260 -0.34 2.84 6.40
CA ILE A 260 0.61 2.52 7.47
C ILE A 260 -0.10 2.74 8.80
N ALA A 261 0.19 1.91 9.82
CA ALA A 261 -0.43 2.06 11.13
C ALA A 261 -0.24 3.49 11.68
N PRO A 262 -1.27 4.12 12.30
CA PRO A 262 -1.23 5.53 12.72
C PRO A 262 -0.09 5.86 13.68
N SER A 263 0.38 4.90 14.48
CA SER A 263 1.51 5.07 15.40
C SER A 263 2.80 5.47 14.69
N SER A 264 2.98 5.06 13.43
CA SER A 264 4.15 5.38 12.62
C SER A 264 4.08 6.76 11.94
N LEU A 265 2.92 7.42 12.03
CA LEU A 265 2.65 8.69 11.35
C LEU A 265 2.50 9.84 12.34
N LEU A 266 2.26 9.53 13.61
CA LEU A 266 2.17 10.51 14.70
C LEU A 266 3.56 10.81 15.28
N PRO A 267 3.86 12.06 15.71
CA PRO A 267 5.09 12.38 16.41
C PRO A 267 5.24 11.56 17.70
N SER A 268 6.44 11.04 17.98
CA SER A 268 6.75 10.19 19.14
C SER A 268 6.35 10.84 20.49
N ALA A 269 6.34 12.18 20.58
CA ALA A 269 5.89 12.95 21.74
C ALA A 269 4.38 12.79 22.08
N ALA A 270 3.56 12.27 21.16
CA ALA A 270 2.11 12.11 21.34
C ALA A 270 1.69 10.80 22.03
N THR A 271 2.65 9.94 22.41
CA THR A 271 2.37 8.64 23.06
C THR A 271 2.59 8.64 24.57
N ARG A 272 2.74 9.81 25.22
CA ARG A 272 2.82 9.84 26.69
C ARG A 272 1.53 9.24 27.30
N PRO A 273 1.64 8.25 28.19
CA PRO A 273 0.48 7.75 28.91
C PRO A 273 -0.05 8.90 29.77
N VAL A 274 -1.30 9.29 29.56
CA VAL A 274 -2.00 10.13 30.52
C VAL A 274 -2.34 9.22 31.68
N ASP A 275 -1.60 9.37 32.78
CA ASP A 275 -1.89 8.68 34.04
C ASP A 275 -3.33 8.97 34.47
N SER A 276 -4.19 7.96 34.31
CA SER A 276 -5.59 8.01 34.68
C SER A 276 -5.74 7.71 36.17
N HIS A 277 -5.63 8.74 37.01
CA HIS A 277 -6.17 8.72 38.38
C HIS A 277 -6.73 10.10 38.77
N VAL A 278 -8.03 10.32 38.52
CA VAL A 278 -8.84 11.26 39.32
C VAL A 278 -10.22 10.61 39.55
N PRO A 279 -10.71 10.48 40.81
CA PRO A 279 -12.01 9.92 41.10
C PRO A 279 -13.14 10.92 40.81
N ALA A 280 -14.27 10.39 40.36
CA ALA A 280 -15.50 11.12 40.13
C ALA A 280 -16.17 11.55 41.44
N SER A 281 -16.24 12.85 41.72
CA SER A 281 -17.33 13.44 42.51
C SER A 281 -17.42 14.95 42.30
N GLY A 282 -18.57 15.46 41.85
CA GLY A 282 -18.91 16.89 41.96
C GLY A 282 -19.35 17.60 40.68
N ALA A 283 -20.32 17.06 39.94
CA ALA A 283 -20.96 17.76 38.82
C ALA A 283 -22.25 18.44 39.30
N ALA A 284 -22.25 19.77 39.45
CA ALA A 284 -23.49 20.57 39.35
C ALA A 284 -23.29 22.08 39.15
N SER A 285 -22.17 22.70 39.58
CA SER A 285 -22.08 24.18 39.59
C SER A 285 -21.12 24.82 38.57
N ALA A 286 -20.39 24.05 37.76
CA ALA A 286 -19.40 24.58 36.81
C ALA A 286 -19.91 24.74 35.35
N ALA A 287 -21.15 24.36 35.07
CA ALA A 287 -21.66 24.26 33.69
C ALA A 287 -21.99 25.61 33.02
N LEU A 288 -22.15 26.71 33.78
CA LEU A 288 -22.53 28.01 33.19
C LEU A 288 -21.34 28.94 32.85
N HIS A 289 -20.15 28.70 33.41
CA HIS A 289 -18.94 29.47 33.07
C HIS A 289 -18.12 28.86 31.92
N ALA A 290 -18.36 27.59 31.58
CA ALA A 290 -17.59 26.85 30.58
C ALA A 290 -17.96 27.18 29.12
N VAL A 291 -19.05 27.90 28.86
CA VAL A 291 -19.57 28.15 27.49
C VAL A 291 -18.77 29.23 26.73
N LYS A 292 -17.99 30.07 27.42
CA LYS A 292 -17.11 31.06 26.76
C LYS A 292 -15.68 30.57 26.51
N GLU A 293 -15.21 29.56 27.25
CA GLU A 293 -13.89 28.92 27.04
C GLU A 293 -13.93 27.73 26.06
N THR A 294 -15.12 27.18 25.77
CA THR A 294 -15.27 26.08 24.79
C THR A 294 -15.04 26.49 23.35
N ALA A 295 -15.18 27.78 23.01
CA ALA A 295 -14.84 28.28 21.67
C ALA A 295 -13.32 28.31 21.45
N GLY A 296 -12.54 28.73 22.45
CA GLY A 296 -11.07 28.72 22.40
C GLY A 296 -10.50 27.30 22.40
N ALA A 297 -11.03 26.40 23.25
CA ALA A 297 -10.61 25.00 23.29
C ALA A 297 -11.00 24.20 22.03
N ALA A 298 -12.17 24.48 21.43
CA ALA A 298 -12.56 23.87 20.15
C ALA A 298 -11.72 24.40 18.99
N VAL A 299 -11.36 25.69 18.98
CA VAL A 299 -10.45 26.29 17.98
C VAL A 299 -9.02 25.77 18.16
N SER A 300 -8.52 25.61 19.39
CA SER A 300 -7.20 25.02 19.65
C SER A 300 -7.15 23.51 19.37
N ALA A 301 -8.24 22.76 19.63
CA ALA A 301 -8.34 21.35 19.25
C ALA A 301 -8.49 21.18 17.74
N ALA A 302 -9.25 22.04 17.06
CA ALA A 302 -9.36 22.06 15.60
C ALA A 302 -8.03 22.48 14.95
N ALA A 303 -7.35 23.49 15.47
CA ALA A 303 -6.00 23.88 15.02
C ALA A 303 -4.98 22.76 15.26
N GLY A 304 -5.08 22.06 16.40
CA GLY A 304 -4.24 20.89 16.70
C GLY A 304 -4.56 19.67 15.83
N LEU A 305 -5.79 19.51 15.34
CA LEU A 305 -6.17 18.47 14.38
C LEU A 305 -5.73 18.82 12.96
N LEU A 306 -5.88 20.08 12.55
CA LEU A 306 -5.42 20.60 11.26
C LEU A 306 -3.89 20.50 11.16
N SER A 307 -3.16 20.91 12.20
CA SER A 307 -1.70 20.74 12.28
C SER A 307 -1.26 19.28 12.17
N LYS A 308 -2.02 18.34 12.76
CA LYS A 308 -1.73 16.90 12.67
C LYS A 308 -1.99 16.35 11.27
N GLU A 309 -3.03 16.83 10.61
CA GLU A 309 -3.37 16.44 9.25
C GLU A 309 -2.36 16.98 8.24
N GLU A 310 -1.95 18.24 8.36
CA GLU A 310 -0.87 18.84 7.57
C GLU A 310 0.47 18.11 7.76
N ASP A 311 0.81 17.77 9.02
CA ASP A 311 2.02 17.00 9.33
C ASP A 311 1.97 15.59 8.73
N LEU A 312 0.81 14.93 8.80
CA LEU A 312 0.58 13.62 8.19
C LEU A 312 0.74 13.69 6.66
N SER A 313 0.11 14.67 6.01
CA SER A 313 0.20 14.88 4.57
C SER A 313 1.64 15.17 4.14
N ARG A 314 2.37 16.00 4.89
CA ARG A 314 3.79 16.28 4.63
C ARG A 314 4.65 15.02 4.75
N ARG A 315 4.42 14.20 5.77
CA ARG A 315 5.16 12.94 5.98
C ARG A 315 4.85 11.90 4.89
N LEU A 316 3.57 11.73 4.57
CA LEU A 316 3.12 10.85 3.49
C LEU A 316 3.73 11.28 2.15
N ARG A 317 3.77 12.58 1.86
CA ARG A 317 4.41 13.11 0.66
C ARG A 317 5.88 12.69 0.56
N GLY A 318 6.66 12.77 1.64
CA GLY A 318 8.06 12.33 1.62
C GLY A 318 8.23 10.83 1.31
N LEU A 319 7.30 10.00 1.79
CA LEU A 319 7.28 8.57 1.45
C LEU A 319 6.90 8.34 -0.01
N LEU A 320 5.89 9.06 -0.52
CA LEU A 320 5.45 8.99 -1.92
C LEU A 320 6.55 9.46 -2.87
N GLU A 321 7.25 10.56 -2.56
CA GLU A 321 8.38 11.06 -3.34
C GLU A 321 9.47 9.99 -3.46
N SER A 322 9.84 9.36 -2.34
CA SER A 322 10.85 8.30 -2.30
C SER A 322 10.41 7.04 -3.06
N ALA A 323 9.13 6.67 -2.94
CA ALA A 323 8.53 5.55 -3.66
C ALA A 323 8.50 5.78 -5.18
N VAL A 324 8.02 6.95 -5.64
CA VAL A 324 7.97 7.33 -7.06
C VAL A 324 9.36 7.43 -7.64
N GLU A 325 10.32 8.04 -6.94
CA GLU A 325 11.70 8.14 -7.43
C GLU A 325 12.34 6.75 -7.64
N ALA A 326 12.12 5.83 -6.70
CA ALA A 326 12.69 4.49 -6.75
C ALA A 326 11.99 3.58 -7.76
N PHE A 327 10.67 3.43 -7.66
CA PHE A 327 9.91 2.44 -8.42
C PHE A 327 9.41 2.97 -9.76
N GLY A 328 9.26 4.29 -9.90
CA GLY A 328 8.53 4.92 -10.99
C GLY A 328 7.02 4.66 -10.89
N GLU A 329 6.26 5.25 -11.81
CA GLU A 329 4.80 5.11 -11.88
C GLU A 329 4.32 3.72 -12.31
N GLU A 330 5.19 2.89 -12.89
CA GLU A 330 4.85 1.57 -13.47
C GLU A 330 4.81 0.44 -12.44
N ARG A 331 5.31 0.69 -11.21
CA ARG A 331 5.50 -0.37 -10.20
C ARG A 331 4.97 -0.01 -8.81
N LEU A 332 4.16 1.03 -8.73
CA LEU A 332 3.42 1.38 -7.53
C LEU A 332 1.98 0.89 -7.66
N VAL A 333 1.46 0.23 -6.62
CA VAL A 333 0.08 -0.25 -6.57
C VAL A 333 -0.61 0.41 -5.39
N TRP A 334 -1.65 1.19 -5.63
CA TRP A 334 -2.48 1.70 -4.54
C TRP A 334 -3.30 0.57 -3.92
N ALA A 335 -3.43 0.60 -2.60
CA ALA A 335 -4.30 -0.31 -1.86
C ALA A 335 -4.94 0.41 -0.67
N GLY A 336 -6.18 0.05 -0.36
CA GLY A 336 -6.92 0.51 0.80
C GLY A 336 -7.00 -0.56 1.88
N HIS A 337 -7.41 -0.15 3.08
CA HIS A 337 -7.77 -1.07 4.16
C HIS A 337 -9.21 -0.84 4.55
N LEU A 338 -9.92 -1.92 4.93
CA LEU A 338 -11.27 -1.84 5.43
C LEU A 338 -11.37 -2.56 6.79
N SER A 339 -11.67 -1.79 7.84
CA SER A 339 -11.80 -2.30 9.20
C SER A 339 -13.22 -2.84 9.50
N ALA A 340 -13.31 -3.94 10.27
CA ALA A 340 -14.59 -4.55 10.68
C ALA A 340 -15.39 -3.68 11.63
N VAL A 341 -14.70 -2.84 12.39
CA VAL A 341 -15.31 -1.95 13.37
C VAL A 341 -15.82 -0.75 12.60
N GLY A 342 -16.96 -0.94 11.93
CA GLY A 342 -17.65 0.03 11.05
C GLY A 342 -17.11 1.43 11.17
N ALA A 343 -16.05 1.71 10.42
CA ALA A 343 -15.34 2.97 10.53
C ALA A 343 -16.34 4.06 10.21
N LYS A 344 -16.45 5.02 11.13
CA LYS A 344 -17.30 6.18 10.87
C LYS A 344 -16.77 6.82 9.59
N PRO A 345 -17.66 7.14 8.63
CA PRO A 345 -17.25 7.89 7.46
C PRO A 345 -16.47 9.14 7.88
N ASP A 346 -15.51 9.56 7.06
CA ASP A 346 -14.81 10.82 7.30
C ASP A 346 -15.81 12.01 7.28
N LYS A 347 -15.30 13.23 7.49
CA LYS A 347 -16.15 14.42 7.53
C LYS A 347 -16.91 14.65 6.21
N GLU A 348 -16.39 14.10 5.12
CA GLU A 348 -16.94 14.16 3.76
C GLU A 348 -17.79 12.93 3.42
N GLY A 349 -18.01 12.01 4.36
CA GLY A 349 -18.83 10.81 4.17
C GLY A 349 -18.11 9.65 3.47
N ARG A 350 -16.78 9.74 3.30
CA ARG A 350 -15.97 8.71 2.64
C ARG A 350 -15.68 7.53 3.56
N SER A 351 -15.62 6.34 2.98
CA SER A 351 -15.09 5.13 3.63
C SER A 351 -13.57 5.22 3.85
N GLU A 352 -13.01 4.31 4.67
CA GLU A 352 -11.55 4.26 4.91
C GLU A 352 -10.72 4.13 3.62
N PRO A 353 -11.04 3.22 2.67
CA PRO A 353 -10.32 3.16 1.40
C PRO A 353 -10.41 4.45 0.60
N GLU A 354 -11.57 5.10 0.56
CA GLU A 354 -11.75 6.35 -0.20
C GLU A 354 -11.00 7.53 0.45
N ALA A 355 -11.01 7.64 1.77
CA ALA A 355 -10.24 8.66 2.48
C ALA A 355 -8.73 8.46 2.26
N TRP A 356 -8.26 7.21 2.27
CA TRP A 356 -6.86 6.89 1.94
C TRP A 356 -6.52 7.18 0.48
N TYR A 357 -7.43 6.85 -0.44
CA TYR A 357 -7.31 7.17 -1.87
C TYR A 357 -7.10 8.67 -2.09
N GLU A 358 -7.92 9.53 -1.47
CA GLU A 358 -7.78 10.98 -1.66
C GLU A 358 -6.43 11.48 -1.16
N LYS A 359 -5.98 11.02 0.01
CA LYS A 359 -4.65 11.41 0.56
C LYS A 359 -3.50 11.04 -0.36
N VAL A 360 -3.51 9.82 -0.89
CA VAL A 360 -2.46 9.35 -1.82
C VAL A 360 -2.57 10.09 -3.16
N ARG A 361 -3.79 10.27 -3.68
CA ARG A 361 -4.03 10.95 -4.96
C ARG A 361 -3.57 12.40 -4.89
N GLU A 362 -3.94 13.14 -3.85
CA GLU A 362 -3.52 14.52 -3.64
C GLU A 362 -2.01 14.62 -3.50
N GLY A 363 -1.39 13.75 -2.69
CA GLY A 363 0.06 13.70 -2.56
C GLY A 363 0.79 13.47 -3.88
N LEU A 364 0.29 12.56 -4.73
CA LEU A 364 0.86 12.29 -6.05
C LEU A 364 0.59 13.42 -7.06
N ALA A 365 -0.60 14.01 -7.04
CA ALA A 365 -0.94 15.14 -7.91
C ALA A 365 -0.11 16.39 -7.57
N ASP A 366 0.15 16.65 -6.29
CA ASP A 366 1.02 17.73 -5.82
C ASP A 366 2.49 17.55 -6.23
N MET A 367 2.90 16.32 -6.51
CA MET A 367 4.21 16.01 -7.09
C MET A 367 4.24 16.23 -8.62
N GLY A 368 3.11 16.58 -9.23
CA GLY A 368 3.00 16.86 -10.66
C GLY A 368 2.74 15.64 -11.52
N LEU A 369 2.32 14.51 -10.93
CA LEU A 369 1.93 13.33 -11.71
C LEU A 369 0.65 13.62 -12.50
N ASP A 370 0.68 13.29 -13.78
CA ASP A 370 -0.44 13.47 -14.69
C ASP A 370 -1.50 12.37 -14.53
N GLN A 371 -2.61 12.48 -15.27
CA GLN A 371 -3.69 11.52 -15.22
C GLN A 371 -3.25 10.11 -15.66
N GLY A 372 -2.31 10.02 -16.61
CA GLY A 372 -1.78 8.76 -17.09
C GLY A 372 -1.02 8.00 -16.00
N ALA A 373 -0.15 8.71 -15.28
CA ALA A 373 0.58 8.21 -14.12
C ALA A 373 -0.37 7.73 -13.02
N LEU A 374 -1.38 8.54 -12.68
CA LEU A 374 -2.38 8.17 -11.67
C LEU A 374 -3.18 6.92 -12.10
N ASN A 375 -3.59 6.82 -13.37
CA ASN A 375 -4.26 5.62 -13.89
C ASN A 375 -3.38 4.36 -13.76
N LYS A 376 -2.05 4.49 -13.90
CA LYS A 376 -1.14 3.37 -13.67
C LYS A 376 -1.16 2.92 -12.21
N ILE A 377 -0.93 3.87 -11.30
CA ILE A 377 -0.79 3.61 -9.86
C ILE A 377 -2.10 3.08 -9.24
N PHE A 378 -3.23 3.66 -9.64
CA PHE A 378 -4.54 3.34 -9.05
C PHE A 378 -5.27 2.18 -9.74
N ALA A 379 -4.90 1.80 -10.97
CA ALA A 379 -5.59 0.72 -11.68
C ALA A 379 -4.64 -0.25 -12.41
N ARG A 380 -3.95 0.22 -13.46
CA ARG A 380 -3.25 -0.64 -14.43
C ARG A 380 -2.18 -1.52 -13.80
N ASN A 381 -1.41 -1.01 -12.85
CA ASN A 381 -0.33 -1.76 -12.22
C ASN A 381 -0.88 -2.92 -11.38
N ALA A 382 -2.05 -2.74 -10.75
CA ALA A 382 -2.73 -3.83 -10.07
C ALA A 382 -3.19 -4.89 -11.08
N SER A 383 -3.78 -4.50 -12.22
CA SER A 383 -4.14 -5.44 -13.28
C SER A 383 -2.93 -6.21 -13.81
N GLN A 384 -1.78 -5.56 -13.97
CA GLN A 384 -0.53 -6.22 -14.36
C GLN A 384 0.03 -7.14 -13.27
N CYS A 385 -0.14 -6.79 -12.00
CA CYS A 385 0.38 -7.54 -10.86
C CYS A 385 -0.48 -8.77 -10.55
N TYR A 386 -1.81 -8.64 -10.65
CA TYR A 386 -2.79 -9.65 -10.26
C TYR A 386 -3.48 -10.33 -11.46
N LEU A 387 -3.08 -9.98 -12.69
CA LEU A 387 -3.51 -10.46 -14.02
C LEU A 387 -5.02 -10.71 -14.16
N PHE A 388 -5.77 -9.63 -14.29
CA PHE A 388 -7.18 -9.65 -14.71
C PHE A 388 -7.42 -8.73 -15.91
#